data_AF-A0A9X4KE09-F1
#
_entry.id   AF-A0A9X4KE09-F1
#
_cell.length_a   1.000
_cell.length_b   1.000
_cell.length_c   1.000
_cell.angle_alpha   90.00
_cell.angle_beta   90.00
_cell.angle_gamma   90.00
#
_symmetry.space_group_name_H-M   'P 1'
#
loop_
_entity.id
_entity.type
_entity.pdbx_description
1 polymer ?
#
loop_
_entity_poly.entity_id
_entity_poly.type
_entity_poly.pdbx_seq_one_letter_code
_entity_poly.pdbx_strand_id
1 'polypeptide(L)'
;MKKFTFIGAGSFGFTRNLVRDILSFPAFADCTIALMDVDQERLEFIKQAVDKIIAAGNYPAKVVATTNRAEALQGADGVVCTILANSVDVWRHDIEIPKKVRCRHQCWRHARAGWRVPRVTHDSGHVGHLPGY
;
A
#
# COMPACT_ATOMS: atom_id res chain seq x y z
N MET A 1 -13.64 -20.02 -3.25
CA MET A 1 -13.47 -18.91 -2.29
C MET A 1 -12.23 -18.13 -2.67
N LYS A 2 -12.36 -16.83 -2.94
CA LYS A 2 -11.22 -15.99 -3.33
C LYS A 2 -10.37 -15.62 -2.12
N LYS A 3 -9.04 -15.60 -2.25
CA LYS A 3 -8.11 -15.18 -1.20
C LYS A 3 -7.37 -13.90 -1.61
N PHE A 4 -7.54 -12.83 -0.84
CA PHE A 4 -6.81 -11.58 -1.01
C PHE A 4 -5.79 -11.41 0.12
N THR A 5 -4.52 -11.28 -0.25
CA THR A 5 -3.42 -11.16 0.71
C THR A 5 -2.89 -9.74 0.74
N PHE A 6 -2.77 -9.18 1.94
CA PHE A 6 -2.21 -7.87 2.22
C PHE A 6 -0.83 -8.04 2.84
N ILE A 7 0.21 -7.58 2.15
CA ILE A 7 1.58 -7.52 2.68
C ILE A 7 1.87 -6.07 3.11
N GLY A 8 2.18 -5.87 4.39
CA GLY A 8 2.19 -4.54 5.00
C GLY A 8 0.81 -4.08 5.44
N ALA A 9 0.01 -5.03 5.98
CA ALA A 9 -1.37 -4.80 6.39
C ALA A 9 -1.50 -3.75 7.51
N GLY A 10 -0.44 -3.45 8.25
CA GLY A 10 -0.37 -2.42 9.28
C GLY A 10 -0.55 -0.98 8.77
N SER A 11 -0.67 -0.77 7.46
CA SER A 11 -1.17 0.48 6.87
C SER A 11 -2.67 0.67 7.16
N PHE A 12 -2.99 1.00 8.41
CA PHE A 12 -4.34 0.91 8.98
C PHE A 12 -5.43 1.55 8.10
N GLY A 13 -5.22 2.81 7.70
CA GLY A 13 -6.20 3.54 6.89
C GLY A 13 -6.42 2.93 5.51
N PHE A 14 -5.33 2.49 4.86
CA PHE A 14 -5.40 1.91 3.52
C PHE A 14 -6.05 0.53 3.56
N THR A 15 -5.55 -0.37 4.41
CA THR A 15 -6.04 -1.74 4.54
C THR A 15 -7.53 -1.75 4.90
N ARG A 16 -7.95 -0.94 5.89
CA ARG A 16 -9.35 -0.85 6.32
C ARG A 16 -10.28 -0.41 5.18
N ASN A 17 -9.89 0.62 4.44
CA ASN A 17 -10.72 1.16 3.37
C ASN A 17 -10.80 0.17 2.20
N LEU A 18 -9.68 -0.43 1.80
CA LEU A 18 -9.67 -1.39 0.71
C LEU A 18 -10.46 -2.65 1.03
N VAL A 19 -10.39 -3.16 2.26
CA VAL A 19 -11.23 -4.31 2.67
C VAL A 19 -12.72 -3.98 2.59
N ARG A 20 -13.14 -2.79 3.05
CA ARG A 20 -14.53 -2.35 2.92
C ARG A 20 -14.96 -2.31 1.45
N ASP A 21 -14.10 -1.79 0.58
CA ASP A 21 -14.40 -1.67 -0.83
C ASP A 21 -14.46 -3.06 -1.51
N ILE A 22 -13.55 -3.99 -1.18
CA ILE A 22 -13.60 -5.39 -1.66
C ILE A 22 -14.92 -6.06 -1.27
N LEU A 23 -15.33 -5.94 -0.01
CA LEU A 23 -16.55 -6.56 0.50
C LEU A 23 -17.84 -5.94 -0.06
N SER A 24 -17.75 -4.74 -0.64
CA SER A 24 -18.90 -4.12 -1.32
C SER A 24 -19.29 -4.83 -2.63
N PHE A 25 -18.39 -5.64 -3.20
CA PHE A 25 -18.67 -6.42 -4.41
C PHE A 25 -19.26 -7.79 -4.04
N PRO A 26 -20.47 -8.14 -4.50
CA PRO A 26 -21.10 -9.43 -4.19
C PRO A 26 -20.24 -10.64 -4.59
N ALA A 27 -19.45 -10.52 -5.65
CA ALA A 27 -18.54 -11.57 -6.13
C ALA A 27 -17.42 -11.92 -5.13
N PHE A 28 -17.16 -11.05 -4.13
CA PHE A 28 -16.11 -11.22 -3.14
C PHE A 28 -16.63 -11.26 -1.70
N ALA A 29 -17.95 -11.37 -1.50
CA ALA A 29 -18.57 -11.33 -0.17
C ALA A 29 -18.10 -12.48 0.75
N ASP A 30 -17.73 -13.63 0.18
CA ASP A 30 -17.25 -14.83 0.89
C ASP A 30 -15.72 -14.95 0.91
N CYS A 31 -14.98 -13.92 0.51
CA CYS A 31 -13.54 -14.01 0.36
C CYS A 31 -12.79 -14.23 1.68
N THR A 32 -11.56 -14.74 1.57
CA THR A 32 -10.59 -14.78 2.68
C THR A 32 -9.65 -13.59 2.56
N ILE A 33 -9.61 -12.76 3.60
CA ILE A 33 -8.67 -11.66 3.77
C ILE A 33 -7.49 -12.16 4.60
N ALA A 34 -6.32 -12.26 3.99
CA ALA A 34 -5.08 -12.62 4.68
C ALA A 34 -4.26 -11.36 4.96
N LEU A 35 -4.12 -10.99 6.23
CA LEU A 35 -3.39 -9.84 6.70
C LEU A 35 -1.99 -10.28 7.14
N MET A 36 -0.96 -9.68 6.55
CA MET A 36 0.42 -9.92 6.93
C MET A 36 1.15 -8.61 7.21
N ASP A 37 1.77 -8.57 8.38
CA ASP A 37 2.69 -7.53 8.78
C ASP A 37 3.79 -8.13 9.67
N VAL A 38 4.94 -7.47 9.74
CA VAL A 38 6.03 -7.86 10.64
C VAL A 38 5.82 -7.29 12.04
N ASP A 39 5.04 -6.21 12.15
CA ASP A 39 4.66 -5.56 13.40
C ASP A 39 3.37 -6.19 13.94
N GLN A 40 3.50 -6.95 15.04
CA GLN A 40 2.41 -7.69 15.67
C GLN A 40 1.31 -6.76 16.22
N GLU A 41 1.70 -5.62 16.81
CA GLU A 41 0.74 -4.67 17.40
C GLU A 41 -0.14 -4.05 16.30
N ARG A 42 0.48 -3.59 15.21
CA ARG A 42 -0.26 -3.07 14.06
C ARG A 42 -1.17 -4.12 13.45
N LEU A 43 -0.70 -5.36 13.35
CA LEU A 43 -1.45 -6.49 12.82
C LEU A 43 -2.71 -6.77 13.66
N GLU A 44 -2.60 -6.72 14.99
CA GLU A 44 -3.73 -6.89 15.89
C GLU A 44 -4.78 -5.80 15.73
N PHE A 45 -4.36 -4.52 15.68
CA PHE A 45 -5.27 -3.41 15.49
C PHE A 45 -6.03 -3.50 14.16
N ILE A 46 -5.33 -3.81 13.06
CA ILE A 46 -6.00 -3.91 11.77
C ILE A 46 -6.91 -5.14 11.70
N LYS A 47 -6.52 -6.27 12.30
CA LYS A 47 -7.38 -7.45 12.38
C LYS A 47 -8.70 -7.12 13.09
N GLN A 48 -8.64 -6.46 14.26
CA GLN A 48 -9.83 -6.04 15.00
C GLN A 48 -10.71 -5.08 14.18
N ALA A 49 -10.11 -4.16 13.42
CA ALA A 49 -10.86 -3.24 12.57
C ALA A 49 -11.57 -3.97 11.41
N VAL A 50 -10.91 -4.95 10.79
CA VAL A 50 -11.50 -5.76 9.73
C VAL A 50 -12.61 -6.68 10.28
N ASP A 51 -12.38 -7.33 11.42
CA ASP A 51 -13.40 -8.16 12.08
C ASP A 51 -14.68 -7.35 12.36
N LYS A 52 -14.53 -6.09 12.82
CA LYS A 52 -15.67 -5.16 13.03
C LYS A 52 -16.42 -4.84 11.74
N ILE A 53 -15.72 -4.68 10.60
CA ILE A 53 -16.35 -4.43 9.30
C ILE A 53 -17.16 -5.66 8.87
N ILE A 54 -16.59 -6.85 9.02
CA ILE A 54 -17.24 -8.11 8.66
C ILE A 54 -18.50 -8.32 9.49
N ALA A 55 -18.40 -8.14 10.81
CA ALA A 55 -19.53 -8.24 11.72
C ALA A 55 -20.64 -7.21 11.42
N ALA A 56 -20.26 -5.94 11.18
CA ALA A 56 -21.23 -4.87 10.91
C ALA A 56 -21.97 -5.06 9.58
N GLY A 57 -21.31 -5.58 8.55
CA GLY A 57 -21.92 -5.87 7.26
C GLY A 57 -22.52 -7.28 7.12
N ASN A 58 -22.41 -8.11 8.17
CA ASN A 58 -22.82 -9.51 8.18
C ASN A 58 -22.25 -10.31 6.99
N TYR A 59 -20.99 -10.06 6.65
CA TYR A 59 -20.32 -10.72 5.52
C TYR A 59 -19.85 -12.14 5.92
N PRO A 60 -19.97 -13.14 5.04
CA PRO A 60 -19.44 -14.49 5.28
C PRO A 60 -17.90 -14.59 5.09
N ALA A 61 -17.22 -13.46 4.94
CA ALA A 61 -15.77 -13.39 4.73
C ALA A 61 -14.98 -13.89 5.94
N LYS A 62 -13.77 -14.42 5.68
CA LYS A 62 -12.85 -14.90 6.72
C LYS A 62 -11.62 -14.02 6.81
N VAL A 63 -11.09 -13.86 8.02
CA VAL A 63 -9.85 -13.11 8.26
C VAL A 63 -8.79 -14.03 8.83
N VAL A 64 -7.60 -14.01 8.22
CA VAL A 64 -6.41 -14.69 8.73
C VAL A 64 -5.35 -13.62 8.94
N ALA A 65 -4.67 -13.65 10.09
CA ALA A 65 -3.54 -12.77 10.38
C ALA A 65 -2.30 -13.64 10.61
N THR A 66 -1.18 -13.27 10.00
CA THR A 66 0.10 -13.98 10.19
C THR A 66 1.27 -13.00 10.05
N THR A 67 2.37 -13.26 10.74
CA THR A 67 3.64 -12.54 10.54
C THR A 67 4.52 -13.24 9.48
N ASN A 68 4.10 -14.41 9.01
CA ASN A 68 4.82 -15.19 8.01
C ASN A 68 4.32 -14.86 6.59
N ARG A 69 5.21 -14.27 5.78
CA ARG A 69 4.92 -13.92 4.39
C ARG A 69 4.54 -15.13 3.53
N ALA A 70 5.21 -16.28 3.70
CA ALA A 70 4.97 -17.46 2.87
C ALA A 70 3.56 -18.02 3.10
N GLU A 71 3.13 -18.10 4.36
CA GLU A 71 1.77 -18.52 4.73
C GLU A 71 0.71 -17.56 4.18
N ALA A 72 0.97 -16.25 4.25
CA ALA A 72 0.07 -15.24 3.72
C ALA A 72 -0.14 -15.41 2.20
N LEU A 73 0.93 -15.67 1.45
CA LEU A 73 0.90 -15.79 -0.01
C LEU A 73 0.37 -17.14 -0.51
N GLN A 74 0.40 -18.19 0.31
CA GLN A 74 -0.01 -19.52 -0.12
C GLN A 74 -1.48 -19.54 -0.60
N GLY A 75 -1.69 -19.81 -1.89
CA GLY A 75 -3.03 -19.88 -2.49
C GLY A 75 -3.75 -18.53 -2.60
N ALA A 76 -3.03 -17.40 -2.60
CA ALA A 76 -3.61 -16.09 -2.83
C ALA A 76 -4.04 -15.91 -4.30
N ASP A 77 -5.27 -15.45 -4.54
CA ASP A 77 -5.76 -15.05 -5.87
C ASP A 77 -5.36 -13.60 -6.21
N GLY A 78 -5.15 -12.77 -5.19
CA GLY A 78 -4.72 -11.38 -5.35
C GLY A 78 -3.82 -10.95 -4.20
N VAL A 79 -2.81 -10.14 -4.51
CA VAL A 79 -1.84 -9.64 -3.53
C VAL A 79 -1.77 -8.12 -3.60
N VAL A 80 -1.97 -7.48 -2.46
CA VAL A 80 -1.82 -6.04 -2.27
C VAL A 80 -0.58 -5.81 -1.41
N CYS A 81 0.40 -5.09 -1.95
CA CYS A 81 1.63 -4.75 -1.24
C CYS A 81 1.62 -3.27 -0.87
N THR A 82 1.58 -2.98 0.43
CA THR A 82 1.53 -1.62 1.00
C THR A 82 2.66 -1.39 2.00
N ILE A 83 3.79 -2.06 1.79
CA ILE A 83 4.97 -1.96 2.66
C ILE A 83 5.63 -0.59 2.48
N LEU A 84 5.84 0.10 3.59
CA LEU A 84 6.89 1.12 3.69
C LEU A 84 8.10 0.44 4.33
N ALA A 85 9.16 0.25 3.56
CA ALA A 85 10.41 -0.28 4.10
C ALA A 85 11.07 0.81 4.94
N ASN A 86 11.26 0.52 6.23
CA ASN A 86 11.85 1.38 7.26
C ASN A 86 10.92 2.47 7.83
N SER A 87 11.38 3.11 8.90
CA SER A 87 10.64 4.17 9.58
C SER A 87 10.66 5.47 8.78
N VAL A 88 9.77 6.39 9.17
CA VAL A 88 9.73 7.76 8.67
C VAL A 88 11.04 8.53 8.87
N ASP A 89 11.88 8.10 9.82
CA ASP A 89 13.18 8.74 10.06
C ASP A 89 14.19 8.44 8.96
N VAL A 90 14.13 7.23 8.37
CA VAL A 90 14.94 6.91 7.19
C VAL A 90 14.45 7.72 6.00
N TRP A 91 13.13 7.73 5.78
CA TRP A 91 12.52 8.52 4.71
C TRP A 91 12.79 10.03 4.82
N ARG A 92 13.01 10.55 6.04
CA ARG A 92 13.39 11.95 6.25
C ARG A 92 14.66 12.32 5.50
N HIS A 93 15.63 11.41 5.43
CA HIS A 93 16.89 11.66 4.72
C HIS A 93 16.70 11.82 3.21
N ASP A 94 15.71 11.14 2.63
CA ASP A 94 15.32 11.31 1.22
C ASP A 94 14.85 12.74 0.92
N ILE A 95 14.39 13.48 1.93
CA ILE A 95 13.96 14.88 1.80
C ILE A 95 15.09 15.83 2.18
N GLU A 96 15.73 15.59 3.32
CA GLU A 96 16.67 16.54 3.91
C GLU A 96 18.00 16.61 3.17
N ILE A 97 18.52 15.50 2.66
CA ILE A 97 19.80 15.49 1.93
C ILE A 97 19.66 16.30 0.64
N PRO A 98 18.67 16.05 -0.26
CA PRO A 98 18.48 16.87 -1.46
C PRO A 98 18.22 18.35 -1.17
N LYS A 99 17.53 18.66 -0.05
CA LYS A 99 17.29 20.04 0.40
C LYS A 99 18.59 20.76 0.72
N LYS A 100 19.55 20.09 1.38
CA LYS A 100 20.88 20.64 1.71
C LYS A 100 21.76 20.84 0.47
N VAL A 101 21.78 19.88 -0.46
CA VAL A 101 22.63 19.94 -1.67
C VAL A 101 22.01 20.71 -2.85
N ARG A 102 20.91 21.44 -2.64
CA ARG A 102 20.17 22.20 -3.67
C ARG A 102 19.74 21.39 -4.90
N CYS A 103 19.67 20.07 -4.82
CA CYS A 103 19.07 19.20 -5.83
C CYS A 103 17.54 19.21 -5.66
N ARG A 104 16.87 20.25 -6.17
CA ARG A 104 15.41 20.46 -5.96
C ARG A 104 14.47 19.52 -6.75
N HIS A 105 14.98 18.66 -7.64
CA HIS A 105 14.16 18.14 -8.74
C HIS A 105 13.55 16.73 -8.60
N GLN A 106 14.08 15.81 -7.76
CA GLN A 106 13.59 14.42 -7.75
C GLN A 106 12.54 14.14 -6.63
N CYS A 107 12.85 14.44 -5.36
CA CYS A 107 11.95 14.07 -4.23
C CYS A 107 10.74 15.01 -4.04
N TRP A 108 10.82 16.26 -4.51
CA TRP A 108 9.78 17.26 -4.22
C TRP A 108 8.54 17.20 -5.13
N ARG A 109 8.60 16.53 -6.29
CA ARG A 109 7.45 16.45 -7.21
C ARG A 109 6.30 15.63 -6.64
N HIS A 110 6.58 14.52 -5.94
CA HIS A 110 5.53 13.71 -5.31
C HIS A 110 4.93 14.35 -4.05
N ALA A 111 5.71 15.14 -3.31
CA ALA A 111 5.23 15.76 -2.07
C ALA A 111 4.30 16.97 -2.28
N ARG A 112 4.39 17.67 -3.42
CA ARG A 112 3.51 18.81 -3.76
C ARG A 112 2.35 18.48 -4.70
N ALA A 113 2.51 17.46 -5.54
CA ALA A 113 1.42 16.98 -6.36
C ALA A 113 0.60 15.99 -5.54
N GLY A 114 -0.40 16.48 -4.80
CA GLY A 114 -1.49 15.61 -4.35
C GLY A 114 -1.90 14.74 -5.54
N TRP A 115 -1.76 13.42 -5.38
CA TRP A 115 -1.78 12.38 -6.42
C TRP A 115 -2.56 12.78 -7.68
N ARG A 116 -1.91 13.48 -8.60
CA ARG A 116 -2.40 13.70 -9.96
C ARG A 116 -1.58 12.79 -10.84
N VAL A 117 -2.21 11.70 -11.27
CA VAL A 117 -1.70 10.83 -12.33
C VAL A 117 -1.39 11.73 -13.54
N PRO A 118 -0.15 11.76 -14.05
CA PRO A 118 0.14 12.55 -15.23
C PRO A 118 -0.65 11.94 -16.39
N ARG A 119 -1.52 12.75 -17.02
CA ARG A 119 -2.05 12.41 -18.33
C ARG A 119 -0.87 12.41 -19.29
N VAL A 120 -0.57 11.27 -19.90
CA VAL A 120 0.47 11.16 -20.92
C VAL A 120 0.04 12.03 -22.10
N THR A 121 0.62 13.22 -22.21
CA THR A 121 0.65 13.96 -23.47
C THR A 121 1.95 13.58 -24.15
N HIS A 122 1.85 12.95 -25.33
CA HIS A 122 2.98 12.82 -26.23
C HIS A 122 3.48 14.21 -26.57
N ASP A 123 4.66 14.57 -26.03
CA ASP A 123 5.37 15.76 -26.46
C ASP A 123 6.63 15.31 -27.19
N SER A 124 6.53 15.35 -28.51
CA SER A 124 7.61 15.10 -29.44
C SER A 124 8.50 16.35 -29.54
N GLY A 125 9.73 16.26 -29.02
CA GLY A 125 10.82 17.11 -29.47
C GLY A 125 11.49 17.95 -28.39
N HIS A 126 12.68 17.53 -27.97
CA HIS A 126 13.94 18.28 -28.11
C HIS A 126 15.04 17.58 -27.31
N VAL A 127 15.97 16.96 -28.03
CA VAL A 127 17.20 16.40 -27.46
C VAL A 127 18.18 17.56 -27.29
N GLY A 128 18.29 18.06 -26.06
CA GLY A 128 19.32 19.03 -25.69
C GLY A 128 20.69 18.35 -25.63
N HIS A 129 21.61 18.81 -26.47
CA HIS A 129 23.03 18.45 -26.46
C HIS A 129 23.67 18.85 -25.11
N LEU A 130 24.31 17.91 -24.41
CA LEU A 130 25.20 18.21 -23.29
C LEU A 130 26.61 18.45 -23.84
N PRO A 131 27.25 19.61 -23.61
CA PRO A 131 28.66 19.77 -23.93
C PRO A 131 29.50 19.08 -22.85
N GLY A 132 30.47 18.30 -23.29
CA GLY A 132 31.42 17.62 -22.41
C GLY A 132 32.32 18.59 -21.66
N TYR A 133 32.50 18.30 -20.38
CA TYR A 133 33.76 18.29 -19.63
C TYR A 133 33.61 17.25 -18.51
#